data_AF-A0A7S1F9K0-F1
#
_entry.id   AF-A0A7S1F9K0-F1
#
_cell.length_a   1.000
_cell.length_b   1.000
_cell.length_c   1.000
_cell.angle_alpha   90.00
_cell.angle_beta   90.00
_cell.angle_gamma   90.00
#
_symmetry.space_group_name_H-M   'P 1'
#
loop_
_entity.id
_entity.type
_entity.pdbx_description
1 polymer ?
#
loop_
_entity_poly.entity_id
_entity_poly.type
_entity_poly.pdbx_seq_one_letter_code
_entity_poly.pdbx_strand_id
1 'polypeptide(L)'
;MGAKLLWRSRTSGTRKTVVVQPLAERNVKWHASMSDVRVGRSKIKGAGSGLFASVALRAWTKLPQPYRGKKLTKKQWLRARDHSYMMGLVHKTYYAIDARECLLDNPLRYVNGARTAAQRKKLNVGRYQLGSDVYYVTTKSVPADTELLVDYGESYWDGIAFSKALGELRARRDAIRADMCGASASKLADLELELEDLRDEELELRS
;
A
#
# COMPACT_ATOMS: atom_id res chain seq x y z
N MET A 1 -30.71 33.24 24.41
CA MET A 1 -30.89 32.09 25.33
C MET A 1 -30.98 30.85 24.46
N GLY A 2 -30.02 29.94 24.32
CA GLY A 2 -29.04 29.41 25.26
C GLY A 2 -29.21 27.88 25.29
N ALA A 3 -28.94 27.18 24.17
CA ALA A 3 -29.06 25.72 24.11
C ALA A 3 -27.69 25.07 24.29
N LYS A 4 -27.51 24.43 25.45
CA LYS A 4 -26.30 23.76 25.92
C LYS A 4 -25.90 22.59 25.02
N LEU A 5 -24.64 22.61 24.58
CA LEU A 5 -23.92 21.50 23.98
C LEU A 5 -23.61 20.47 25.10
N LEU A 6 -24.24 19.29 25.07
CA LEU A 6 -23.85 18.17 25.93
C LEU A 6 -22.88 17.27 25.17
N TRP A 7 -21.59 17.40 25.47
CA TRP A 7 -20.55 16.46 25.07
C TRP A 7 -20.73 15.14 25.83
N ARG A 8 -21.03 14.05 25.12
CA ARG A 8 -20.87 12.70 25.67
C ARG A 8 -19.82 11.97 24.86
N SER A 9 -18.63 11.85 25.44
CA SER A 9 -17.63 10.89 24.97
C SER A 9 -18.13 9.48 25.25
N ARG A 10 -18.28 8.67 24.21
CA ARG A 10 -18.19 7.21 24.35
C ARG A 10 -16.86 6.77 23.76
N THR A 11 -15.93 6.50 24.66
CA THR A 11 -14.82 5.59 24.42
C THR A 11 -15.40 4.18 24.29
N SER A 12 -15.47 3.67 23.06
CA SER A 12 -15.52 2.23 22.82
C SER A 12 -14.37 1.90 21.88
N GLY A 13 -13.38 1.20 22.44
CA GLY A 13 -12.24 0.66 21.72
C GLY A 13 -12.71 -0.41 20.74
N THR A 14 -12.99 0.00 19.52
CA THR A 14 -12.85 -0.82 18.34
C THR A 14 -11.81 -0.13 17.49
N ARG A 15 -10.73 -0.83 17.10
CA ARG A 15 -9.83 -0.34 16.06
C ARG A 15 -10.72 0.05 14.90
N LYS A 16 -10.90 1.34 14.67
CA LYS A 16 -11.61 1.84 13.51
C LYS A 16 -10.76 1.39 12.34
N THR A 17 -11.18 0.32 11.67
CA THR A 17 -10.79 0.10 10.29
C THR A 17 -11.23 1.37 9.58
N VAL A 18 -10.29 2.29 9.35
CA VAL A 18 -10.53 3.45 8.53
C VAL A 18 -10.67 2.89 7.14
N VAL A 19 -11.89 2.44 6.82
CA VAL A 19 -12.33 2.30 5.45
C VAL A 19 -12.17 3.71 4.91
N VAL A 20 -11.10 3.93 4.13
CA VAL A 20 -10.95 5.16 3.36
C VAL A 20 -12.20 5.22 2.51
N GLN A 21 -13.18 6.01 2.95
CA GLN A 21 -14.40 6.19 2.20
C GLN A 21 -13.96 6.69 0.82
N PRO A 22 -14.36 6.02 -0.27
CA PRO A 22 -14.10 6.52 -1.60
C PRO A 22 -14.51 7.99 -1.63
N LEU A 23 -13.63 8.87 -2.10
CA LEU A 23 -14.00 10.26 -2.26
C LEU A 23 -15.27 10.32 -3.13
N ALA A 24 -16.30 11.03 -2.66
CA ALA A 24 -17.57 11.10 -3.38
C ALA A 24 -17.34 11.74 -4.77
N GLU A 25 -17.92 11.13 -5.81
CA GLU A 25 -17.76 11.56 -7.22
C GLU A 25 -18.03 13.06 -7.41
N ARG A 26 -19.02 13.59 -6.67
CA ARG A 26 -19.44 15.01 -6.69
C ARG A 26 -18.33 16.02 -6.35
N ASN A 27 -17.21 15.58 -5.79
CA ASN A 27 -16.13 16.48 -5.40
C ASN A 27 -15.11 16.68 -6.51
N VAL A 28 -14.96 15.76 -7.47
CA VAL A 28 -13.95 15.89 -8.55
C VAL A 28 -14.36 16.99 -9.51
N LYS A 29 -13.56 18.06 -9.58
CA LYS A 29 -13.86 19.26 -10.39
C LYS A 29 -12.86 19.51 -11.52
N TRP A 30 -11.65 19.01 -11.36
CA TRP A 30 -10.54 19.28 -12.27
C TRP A 30 -9.86 17.97 -12.69
N HIS A 31 -9.22 18.00 -13.84
CA HIS A 31 -8.53 16.85 -14.42
C HIS A 31 -7.11 17.27 -14.79
N ALA A 32 -6.13 16.63 -14.18
CA ALA A 32 -4.74 16.80 -14.55
C ALA A 32 -4.42 15.99 -15.82
N SER A 33 -3.49 16.51 -16.62
CA SER A 33 -2.89 15.86 -17.77
C SER A 33 -1.56 15.19 -17.42
N MET A 34 -1.05 14.33 -18.30
CA MET A 34 0.22 13.62 -18.06
C MET A 34 1.42 14.55 -17.82
N SER A 35 1.41 15.77 -18.39
CA SER A 35 2.47 16.77 -18.17
C SER A 35 2.39 17.47 -16.81
N ASP A 36 1.24 17.43 -16.14
CA ASP A 36 1.03 18.09 -14.85
C ASP A 36 1.62 17.30 -13.68
N VAL A 37 2.11 16.09 -13.94
CA VAL A 37 2.79 15.23 -12.97
C VAL A 37 4.09 14.70 -13.54
N ARG A 38 5.03 14.34 -12.66
CA ARG A 38 6.31 13.76 -13.06
C ARG A 38 6.79 12.73 -12.05
N VAL A 39 7.43 11.68 -12.54
CA VAL A 39 8.12 10.71 -11.69
C VAL A 39 9.52 11.25 -11.36
N GLY A 40 9.94 11.14 -10.10
CA GLY A 40 11.27 11.55 -9.66
C GLY A 40 11.71 10.78 -8.42
N ARG A 41 12.91 11.07 -7.90
CA ARG A 41 13.38 10.46 -6.63
C ARG A 41 12.48 10.91 -5.48
N SER A 42 11.95 9.96 -4.71
CA SER A 42 11.09 10.25 -3.56
C SER A 42 11.85 11.01 -2.46
N LYS A 43 11.12 11.87 -1.74
CA LYS A 43 11.61 12.53 -0.51
C LYS A 43 11.52 11.60 0.71
N ILE A 44 10.91 10.42 0.58
CA ILE A 44 10.87 9.38 1.60
C ILE A 44 12.12 8.51 1.48
N LYS A 45 12.94 8.46 2.55
CA LYS A 45 14.16 7.64 2.59
C LYS A 45 13.81 6.18 2.30
N GLY A 46 14.47 5.60 1.30
CA GLY A 46 14.33 4.19 0.90
C GLY A 46 13.10 3.87 0.03
N ALA A 47 12.24 4.83 -0.30
CA ALA A 47 11.07 4.57 -1.16
C ALA A 47 11.41 4.47 -2.66
N GLY A 48 12.61 4.89 -3.07
CA GLY A 48 13.01 4.91 -4.48
C GLY A 48 12.37 6.07 -5.23
N SER A 49 11.46 5.79 -6.14
CA SER A 49 10.77 6.79 -6.96
C SER A 49 9.46 7.25 -6.30
N GLY A 50 9.04 8.48 -6.60
CA GLY A 50 7.78 9.08 -6.18
C GLY A 50 7.14 9.86 -7.32
N LEU A 51 5.83 10.08 -7.24
CA LEU A 51 5.11 10.97 -8.15
C LEU A 51 5.03 12.39 -7.56
N PHE A 52 5.32 13.39 -8.38
CA PHE A 52 5.32 14.80 -8.01
C PHE A 52 4.36 15.58 -8.89
N ALA A 53 3.79 16.64 -8.33
CA ALA A 53 3.09 17.65 -9.11
C ALA A 53 4.12 18.50 -9.88
N SER A 54 4.01 18.58 -11.20
CA SER A 54 4.85 19.45 -12.04
C SER A 54 4.35 20.90 -12.02
N VAL A 55 3.04 21.07 -11.80
CA VAL A 55 2.36 22.36 -11.67
C VAL A 55 1.58 22.40 -10.37
N ALA A 56 1.10 23.58 -9.97
CA ALA A 56 0.18 23.66 -8.84
C ALA A 56 -1.15 22.98 -9.18
N LEU A 57 -1.56 22.00 -8.37
CA LEU A 57 -2.84 21.29 -8.51
C LEU A 57 -3.83 21.84 -7.48
N ARG A 58 -5.07 22.07 -7.93
CA ARG A 58 -6.15 22.53 -7.05
C ARG A 58 -6.65 21.36 -6.21
N ALA A 59 -7.25 21.64 -5.05
CA ALA A 59 -8.05 20.64 -4.35
C ALA A 59 -9.08 20.02 -5.30
N TRP A 60 -9.30 18.71 -5.14
CA TRP A 60 -10.21 17.91 -5.94
C TRP A 60 -9.89 17.80 -7.44
N THR A 61 -8.61 17.85 -7.78
CA THR A 61 -8.09 17.49 -9.10
C THR A 61 -7.87 15.99 -9.19
N LYS A 62 -8.51 15.33 -10.15
CA LYS A 62 -8.23 13.93 -10.51
C LYS A 62 -6.92 13.84 -11.25
N LEU A 63 -6.03 12.99 -10.75
CA LEU A 63 -4.73 12.74 -11.38
C LEU A 63 -4.89 12.01 -12.73
N PRO A 64 -3.87 12.08 -13.60
CA PRO A 64 -3.97 11.57 -14.96
C PRO A 64 -3.98 10.04 -14.99
N GLN A 65 -4.79 9.50 -15.91
CA GLN A 65 -4.99 8.07 -16.18
C GLN A 65 -5.51 7.27 -14.96
N PRO A 66 -6.31 6.21 -15.17
CA PRO A 66 -6.59 5.27 -14.10
C PRO A 66 -5.32 4.49 -13.73
N TYR A 67 -5.31 3.89 -12.55
CA TYR A 67 -4.29 2.94 -12.11
C TYR A 67 -4.37 1.70 -13.00
N ARG A 68 -3.30 1.45 -13.76
CA ARG A 68 -3.27 0.38 -14.77
C ARG A 68 -2.52 -0.84 -14.27
N GLY A 69 -2.84 -1.99 -14.82
CA GLY A 69 -2.17 -3.23 -14.50
C GLY A 69 -2.99 -4.47 -14.82
N LYS A 70 -2.45 -5.63 -14.46
CA LYS A 70 -3.13 -6.92 -14.63
C LYS A 70 -4.26 -7.03 -13.61
N LYS A 71 -5.49 -7.20 -14.09
CA LYS A 71 -6.65 -7.45 -13.21
C LYS A 71 -6.54 -8.86 -12.62
N LEU A 72 -6.69 -8.97 -11.30
CA LEU A 72 -6.57 -10.22 -10.55
C LEU A 72 -7.91 -10.63 -9.96
N THR A 73 -8.24 -11.91 -10.10
CA THR A 73 -9.29 -12.56 -9.30
C THR A 73 -8.85 -12.71 -7.84
N LYS A 74 -9.79 -12.95 -6.91
CA LYS A 74 -9.46 -13.22 -5.49
C LYS A 74 -8.47 -14.40 -5.34
N LYS A 75 -8.64 -15.46 -6.14
CA LYS A 75 -7.74 -16.63 -6.14
C LYS A 75 -6.33 -16.29 -6.62
N GLN A 76 -6.18 -15.36 -7.55
CA GLN A 76 -4.86 -14.89 -8.00
C GLN A 76 -4.21 -13.97 -6.96
N TRP A 77 -4.99 -13.05 -6.38
CA TRP A 77 -4.54 -12.18 -5.29
C TRP A 77 -3.98 -12.96 -4.11
N LEU A 78 -4.72 -13.94 -3.59
CA LEU A 78 -4.31 -14.73 -2.42
C LEU A 78 -3.06 -15.59 -2.67
N ARG A 79 -2.72 -15.87 -3.94
CA ARG A 79 -1.52 -16.61 -4.31
C ARG A 79 -0.34 -15.71 -4.66
N ALA A 80 -0.55 -14.39 -4.74
CA ALA A 80 0.52 -13.46 -5.03
C ALA A 80 1.50 -13.41 -3.86
N ARG A 81 2.80 -13.52 -4.19
CA ARG A 81 3.88 -13.47 -3.20
C ARG A 81 4.28 -12.03 -2.81
N ASP A 82 3.96 -11.06 -3.65
CA ASP A 82 4.32 -9.66 -3.46
C ASP A 82 3.14 -8.77 -3.85
N HIS A 83 2.81 -7.83 -2.96
CA HIS A 83 1.64 -6.96 -2.99
C HIS A 83 2.04 -5.47 -3.11
N SER A 84 3.29 -5.17 -3.44
CA SER A 84 3.84 -3.80 -3.41
C SER A 84 3.22 -2.84 -4.43
N TYR A 85 2.65 -3.35 -5.54
CA TYR A 85 2.02 -2.56 -6.61
C TYR A 85 0.58 -2.96 -6.87
N MET A 86 -0.08 -3.41 -5.81
CA MET A 86 -1.39 -4.02 -5.88
C MET A 86 -2.47 -3.08 -5.35
N MET A 87 -3.45 -2.77 -6.19
CA MET A 87 -4.58 -1.90 -5.88
C MET A 87 -5.84 -2.74 -5.72
N GLY A 88 -6.35 -2.87 -4.49
CA GLY A 88 -7.61 -3.59 -4.22
C GLY A 88 -8.81 -2.88 -4.85
N LEU A 89 -9.75 -3.64 -5.40
CA LEU A 89 -10.99 -3.15 -6.02
C LEU A 89 -12.20 -3.46 -5.14
N VAL A 90 -13.20 -2.57 -5.15
CA VAL A 90 -14.46 -2.79 -4.42
C VAL A 90 -15.45 -3.68 -5.22
N HIS A 91 -15.31 -3.79 -6.54
CA HIS A 91 -16.25 -4.54 -7.39
C HIS A 91 -16.01 -6.04 -7.42
N LYS A 92 -17.07 -6.81 -7.72
CA LYS A 92 -17.08 -8.28 -7.62
C LYS A 92 -16.32 -9.02 -8.73
N THR A 93 -16.15 -8.43 -9.92
CA THR A 93 -15.52 -9.14 -11.05
C THR A 93 -14.03 -9.37 -10.86
N TYR A 94 -13.32 -8.40 -10.29
CA TYR A 94 -11.89 -8.46 -10.03
C TYR A 94 -11.61 -7.94 -8.62
N TYR A 95 -10.70 -8.61 -7.93
CA TYR A 95 -10.34 -8.27 -6.56
C TYR A 95 -9.28 -7.17 -6.51
N ALA A 96 -8.43 -7.07 -7.53
CA ALA A 96 -7.36 -6.09 -7.56
C ALA A 96 -6.79 -5.83 -8.96
N ILE A 97 -5.93 -4.81 -9.05
CA ILE A 97 -5.07 -4.49 -10.18
C ILE A 97 -3.61 -4.61 -9.73
N ASP A 98 -2.79 -5.37 -10.44
CA ASP A 98 -1.35 -5.48 -10.22
C ASP A 98 -0.57 -4.67 -11.26
N ALA A 99 0.08 -3.59 -10.81
CA ALA A 99 0.82 -2.65 -11.64
C ALA A 99 2.33 -2.93 -11.71
N ARG A 100 2.82 -4.07 -11.21
CA ARG A 100 4.26 -4.35 -11.15
C ARG A 100 4.94 -4.17 -12.52
N GLU A 101 4.41 -4.85 -13.54
CA GLU A 101 4.94 -4.83 -14.92
C GLU A 101 4.38 -3.68 -15.77
N CYS A 102 3.41 -2.91 -15.25
CA CYS A 102 2.76 -1.84 -15.99
C CYS A 102 3.48 -0.50 -15.76
N LEU A 103 4.64 -0.35 -16.41
CA LEU A 103 5.54 0.79 -16.20
C LEU A 103 5.20 2.03 -17.05
N LEU A 104 4.59 1.83 -18.22
CA LEU A 104 4.23 2.89 -19.16
C LEU A 104 2.83 3.43 -18.87
N ASP A 105 2.65 4.75 -19.04
CA ASP A 105 1.37 5.45 -18.88
C ASP A 105 0.61 5.14 -17.59
N ASN A 106 1.35 4.88 -16.51
CA ASN A 106 0.80 4.50 -15.21
C ASN A 106 1.46 5.30 -14.08
N PRO A 107 1.37 6.64 -14.09
CA PRO A 107 2.05 7.48 -13.12
C PRO A 107 1.61 7.19 -11.68
N LEU A 108 0.36 6.75 -11.51
CA LEU A 108 -0.23 6.50 -10.20
C LEU A 108 0.47 5.38 -9.40
N ARG A 109 1.17 4.45 -10.06
CA ARG A 109 1.96 3.40 -9.39
C ARG A 109 3.13 3.96 -8.57
N TYR A 110 3.52 5.21 -8.81
CA TYR A 110 4.62 5.88 -8.13
C TYR A 110 4.14 6.80 -7.00
N VAL A 111 2.82 6.90 -6.73
CA VAL A 111 2.33 7.62 -5.55
C VAL A 111 2.64 6.82 -4.31
N ASN A 112 3.50 7.34 -3.44
CA ASN A 112 3.94 6.67 -2.23
C ASN A 112 2.93 6.79 -1.09
N GLY A 113 2.97 5.79 -0.20
CA GLY A 113 2.18 5.76 1.02
C GLY A 113 2.87 6.48 2.19
N ALA A 114 2.08 7.13 3.04
CA ALA A 114 2.55 7.63 4.33
C ALA A 114 2.48 6.56 5.44
N ARG A 115 3.62 6.21 6.04
CA ARG A 115 3.71 5.23 7.13
C ARG A 115 3.86 5.87 8.52
N THR A 116 4.65 6.93 8.62
CA THR A 116 4.91 7.61 9.91
C THR A 116 3.92 8.74 10.17
N ALA A 117 3.76 9.15 11.44
CA ALA A 117 2.92 10.30 11.78
C ALA A 117 3.37 11.59 11.07
N ALA A 118 4.68 11.79 10.91
CA ALA A 118 5.23 12.93 10.17
C ALA A 118 4.90 12.89 8.68
N GLN A 119 4.93 11.71 8.05
CA GLN A 119 4.52 11.54 6.65
C GLN A 119 3.01 11.75 6.49
N ARG A 120 2.19 11.27 7.44
CA ARG A 120 0.73 11.44 7.40
C ARG A 120 0.29 12.90 7.38
N LYS A 121 1.04 13.80 8.03
CA LYS A 121 0.80 15.26 7.95
C LYS A 121 0.96 15.82 6.53
N LYS A 122 1.70 15.12 5.65
CA LYS A 122 1.98 15.52 4.26
C LYS A 122 1.02 14.91 3.24
N LEU A 123 0.08 14.06 3.66
CA LEU A 123 -0.96 13.49 2.79
C LEU A 123 -1.69 14.59 2.00
N ASN A 124 -1.85 14.36 0.71
CA ASN A 124 -2.42 15.34 -0.20
C ASN A 124 -3.24 14.74 -1.35
N VAL A 125 -3.27 13.41 -1.48
CA VAL A 125 -4.16 12.70 -2.40
C VAL A 125 -4.92 11.59 -1.68
N GLY A 126 -6.08 11.23 -2.22
CA GLY A 126 -6.94 10.16 -1.75
C GLY A 126 -7.37 9.27 -2.90
N ARG A 127 -7.71 8.01 -2.59
CA ARG A 127 -8.23 7.05 -3.57
C ARG A 127 -9.65 7.44 -4.00
N TYR A 128 -9.88 7.36 -5.30
CA TYR A 128 -11.16 7.58 -5.93
C TYR A 128 -11.42 6.44 -6.91
N GLN A 129 -12.56 5.75 -6.81
CA GLN A 129 -12.89 4.66 -7.72
C GLN A 129 -14.16 5.01 -8.49
N LEU A 130 -14.10 4.90 -9.82
CA LEU A 130 -15.21 5.10 -10.75
C LEU A 130 -15.39 3.82 -11.56
N GLY A 131 -16.44 3.05 -11.26
CA GLY A 131 -16.60 1.70 -11.81
C GLY A 131 -15.38 0.84 -11.51
N SER A 132 -14.80 0.20 -12.54
CA SER A 132 -13.59 -0.63 -12.39
C SER A 132 -12.28 0.16 -12.31
N ASP A 133 -12.32 1.46 -12.54
CA ASP A 133 -11.13 2.30 -12.63
C ASP A 133 -10.83 2.97 -11.30
N VAL A 134 -9.56 2.92 -10.89
CA VAL A 134 -9.09 3.58 -9.67
C VAL A 134 -8.21 4.75 -10.06
N TYR A 135 -8.48 5.92 -9.50
CA TYR A 135 -7.69 7.12 -9.64
C TYR A 135 -7.20 7.58 -8.26
N TYR A 136 -6.28 8.53 -8.28
CA TYR A 136 -6.02 9.40 -7.14
C TYR A 136 -6.57 10.80 -7.41
N VAL A 137 -7.07 11.43 -6.37
CA VAL A 137 -7.62 12.79 -6.41
C VAL A 137 -6.96 13.59 -5.31
N THR A 138 -6.51 14.80 -5.59
CA THR A 138 -5.95 15.69 -4.57
C THR A 138 -7.02 16.05 -3.53
N THR A 139 -6.71 15.93 -2.24
CA THR A 139 -7.65 16.26 -1.14
C THR A 139 -7.56 17.71 -0.70
N LYS A 140 -6.50 18.40 -1.12
CA LYS A 140 -6.20 19.81 -0.86
C LYS A 140 -5.38 20.37 -2.02
N SER A 141 -5.19 21.68 -2.08
CA SER A 141 -4.28 22.27 -3.06
C SER A 141 -2.85 21.77 -2.84
N VAL A 142 -2.14 21.48 -3.92
CA VAL A 142 -0.79 20.93 -3.93
C VAL A 142 0.10 21.86 -4.74
N PRO A 143 1.10 22.52 -4.13
CA PRO A 143 2.07 23.33 -4.87
C PRO A 143 2.86 22.50 -5.89
N ALA A 144 3.41 23.15 -6.90
CA ALA A 144 4.39 22.52 -7.79
C ALA A 144 5.58 21.94 -7.00
N ASP A 145 6.22 20.91 -7.54
CA ASP A 145 7.36 20.18 -6.95
C ASP A 145 7.09 19.50 -5.60
N THR A 146 5.81 19.34 -5.26
CA THR A 146 5.36 18.61 -4.08
C THR A 146 5.13 17.14 -4.42
N GLU A 147 5.66 16.24 -3.58
CA GLU A 147 5.41 14.80 -3.72
C GLU A 147 3.96 14.48 -3.38
N LEU A 148 3.32 13.68 -4.22
CA LEU A 148 1.95 13.22 -4.06
C LEU A 148 1.97 11.98 -3.16
N LEU A 149 1.28 12.08 -2.02
CA LEU A 149 1.27 11.06 -0.97
C LEU A 149 -0.15 10.68 -0.61
N VAL A 150 -0.38 9.36 -0.56
CA VAL A 150 -1.68 8.77 -0.22
C VAL A 150 -1.58 8.00 1.10
N ASP A 151 -2.73 7.83 1.74
CA ASP A 151 -2.85 6.91 2.85
C ASP A 151 -3.25 5.53 2.31
N TYR A 152 -2.36 4.54 2.45
CA TYR A 152 -2.68 3.16 2.10
C TYR A 152 -3.54 2.46 3.18
N GLY A 153 -3.64 3.04 4.38
CA GLY A 153 -4.29 2.43 5.53
C GLY A 153 -3.36 1.49 6.32
N GLU A 154 -3.72 1.24 7.58
CA GLU A 154 -2.93 0.42 8.50
C GLU A 154 -2.79 -1.03 8.01
N SER A 155 -3.87 -1.62 7.51
CA SER A 155 -3.87 -3.01 7.02
C SER A 155 -2.89 -3.26 5.88
N TYR A 156 -2.61 -2.25 5.05
CA TYR A 156 -1.58 -2.36 4.02
C TYR A 156 -0.19 -2.45 4.66
N TRP A 157 0.11 -1.57 5.62
CA TRP A 157 1.41 -1.57 6.30
C TRP A 157 1.64 -2.84 7.12
N ASP A 158 0.59 -3.33 7.78
CA ASP A 158 0.61 -4.61 8.49
C ASP A 158 0.89 -5.76 7.52
N GLY A 159 0.22 -5.78 6.36
CA GLY A 159 0.45 -6.76 5.30
C GLY A 159 1.86 -6.74 4.73
N ILE A 160 2.46 -5.55 4.55
CA ILE A 160 3.86 -5.41 4.13
C ILE A 160 4.81 -5.91 5.22
N ALA A 161 4.56 -5.57 6.49
CA ALA A 161 5.37 -6.05 7.60
C ALA A 161 5.33 -7.58 7.72
N PHE A 162 4.13 -8.16 7.65
CA PHE A 162 3.91 -9.60 7.62
C PHE A 162 4.63 -10.27 6.44
N SER A 163 4.48 -9.73 5.23
CA SER A 163 5.12 -10.28 4.03
C SER A 163 6.64 -10.25 4.12
N LYS A 164 7.20 -9.19 4.71
CA LYS A 164 8.64 -9.05 4.95
C LYS A 164 9.13 -10.08 5.96
N ALA A 165 8.49 -10.18 7.13
CA ALA A 165 8.85 -11.16 8.17
C ALA A 165 8.80 -12.59 7.61
N LEU A 166 7.73 -12.93 6.90
CA LEU A 166 7.58 -14.23 6.24
C LEU A 166 8.66 -14.50 5.18
N GLY A 167 9.10 -13.45 4.47
CA GLY A 167 10.21 -13.53 3.52
C GLY A 167 11.55 -13.82 4.20
N GLU A 168 11.81 -13.18 5.35
CA GLU A 168 13.01 -13.40 6.16
C GLU A 168 13.05 -14.83 6.73
N LEU A 169 11.94 -15.35 7.26
CA LEU A 169 11.85 -16.73 7.75
C LEU A 169 12.14 -17.75 6.64
N ARG A 170 11.56 -17.52 5.45
CA ARG A 170 11.81 -18.39 4.29
C ARG A 170 13.28 -18.36 3.85
N ALA A 171 13.89 -17.18 3.83
CA ALA A 171 15.30 -17.05 3.47
C ALA A 171 16.22 -17.81 4.46
N ARG A 172 15.95 -17.72 5.77
CA ARG A 172 16.68 -18.49 6.80
C ARG A 172 16.50 -19.99 6.59
N ARG A 173 15.27 -20.45 6.40
CA ARG A 173 14.97 -21.87 6.14
C ARG A 173 15.70 -22.39 4.90
N ASP A 174 15.73 -21.61 3.83
CA ASP A 174 16.40 -21.99 2.59
C ASP A 174 17.93 -22.01 2.77
N ALA A 175 18.50 -21.12 3.59
CA ALA A 175 19.91 -21.16 3.98
C ALA A 175 20.26 -22.40 4.82
N ILE A 176 19.46 -22.75 5.84
CA ILE A 176 19.66 -23.96 6.64
C ILE A 176 19.62 -25.21 5.76
N ARG A 177 18.64 -25.29 4.84
CA ARG A 177 18.56 -26.40 3.88
C ARG A 177 19.80 -26.51 2.99
N ALA A 178 20.41 -25.39 2.63
CA ALA A 178 21.67 -25.40 1.89
C ALA A 178 22.82 -25.94 2.78
N ASP A 179 22.88 -25.52 4.05
CA ASP A 179 23.90 -25.94 5.01
C ASP A 179 23.80 -27.42 5.41
N MET A 180 22.61 -28.02 5.31
CA MET A 180 22.42 -29.47 5.49
C MET A 180 23.12 -30.28 4.40
N CYS A 181 23.36 -29.71 3.21
CA CYS A 181 24.04 -30.41 2.12
C CYS A 181 25.51 -30.65 2.50
N GLY A 182 25.87 -31.92 2.75
CA GLY A 182 27.23 -32.29 3.16
C GLY A 182 27.54 -32.09 4.65
N ALA A 183 26.53 -31.83 5.48
CA ALA A 183 26.69 -31.76 6.93
C ALA A 183 26.95 -33.14 7.56
N SER A 184 27.66 -33.17 8.69
CA SER A 184 27.81 -34.37 9.52
C SER A 184 26.48 -34.74 10.20
N ALA A 185 26.33 -35.99 10.66
CA ALA A 185 25.12 -36.44 11.35
C ALA A 185 24.77 -35.58 12.59
N SER A 186 25.76 -35.16 13.37
CA SER A 186 25.54 -34.27 14.52
C SER A 186 25.01 -32.90 14.08
N LYS A 187 25.63 -32.30 13.06
CA LYS A 187 25.22 -31.01 12.52
C LYS A 187 23.84 -31.08 11.85
N LEU A 188 23.50 -32.20 11.23
CA LEU A 188 22.18 -32.42 10.65
C LEU A 188 21.08 -32.39 11.71
N ALA A 189 21.29 -33.04 12.86
CA ALA A 189 20.32 -33.02 13.97
C ALA A 189 20.08 -31.59 14.49
N ASP A 190 21.14 -30.80 14.64
CA ASP A 190 21.04 -29.40 15.07
C ASP A 190 20.25 -28.55 14.04
N LEU A 191 20.55 -28.71 12.75
CA LEU A 191 19.87 -27.99 11.67
C LEU A 191 18.39 -28.41 11.51
N GLU A 192 18.05 -29.67 11.80
CA GLU A 192 16.67 -30.16 11.80
C GLU A 192 15.83 -29.50 12.89
N LEU A 193 16.40 -29.35 14.10
CA LEU A 193 15.77 -28.61 15.19
C LEU A 193 15.54 -27.14 14.80
N GLU A 194 16.54 -26.47 14.21
CA GLU A 194 16.40 -25.08 13.78
C GLU A 194 15.31 -24.92 12.69
N LEU A 195 15.17 -25.90 11.78
CA LEU A 195 14.07 -25.92 10.82
C LEU A 195 12.71 -26.11 11.47
N GLU A 196 12.62 -26.85 12.58
CA GLU A 196 11.39 -27.01 13.35
C GLU A 196 10.99 -25.70 14.03
N ASP A 197 11.92 -25.06 14.72
CA ASP A 197 11.69 -23.76 15.38
C ASP A 197 11.21 -22.70 14.37
N LEU A 198 11.82 -22.64 13.17
CA LEU A 198 11.38 -21.71 12.12
C LEU A 198 10.00 -22.05 11.55
N ARG A 199 9.60 -23.33 11.54
CA ARG A 199 8.23 -23.72 11.13
C ARG A 199 7.22 -23.24 12.15
N ASP A 200 7.53 -23.36 13.44
CA ASP A 200 6.66 -22.91 14.51
C ASP A 200 6.54 -21.38 14.52
N GLU A 201 7.65 -20.65 14.33
CA GLU A 201 7.63 -19.19 14.16
C GLU A 201 6.77 -18.77 12.94
N GLU A 202 6.85 -19.49 11.82
CA GLU A 202 5.98 -19.23 10.65
C GLU A 202 4.50 -19.50 10.97
N LEU A 203 4.18 -20.53 11.76
CA LEU A 203 2.81 -20.85 12.18
C LEU A 203 2.25 -19.79 13.12
N GLU A 204 3.02 -19.36 14.12
CA GLU A 204 2.64 -18.30 15.05
C GLU A 204 2.38 -16.97 14.32
N LEU A 205 3.26 -16.61 13.37
CA LEU A 205 3.11 -15.40 12.57
C LEU A 205 1.79 -15.39 11.76
N ARG A 206 1.26 -16.57 11.41
CA ARG A 206 0.03 -16.75 10.63
C ARG A 206 -1.24 -16.89 11.49
N SER A 207 -1.09 -17.05 12.81
CA SER A 207 -2.20 -17.17 13.77
C SER A 207 -2.83 -15.82 14.12
#